data_AF-A0A1E5HAV7-F1
#
_entry.id   AF-A0A1E5HAV7-F1
#
_cell.length_a   1.000
_cell.length_b   1.000
_cell.length_c   1.000
_cell.angle_alpha   90.00
_cell.angle_beta   90.00
_cell.angle_gamma   90.00
#
_symmetry.space_group_name_H-M   'P 1'
#
loop_
_entity.id
_entity.type
_entity.pdbx_description
1 polymer ?
#
loop_
_entity_poly.entity_id
_entity_poly.type
_entity_poly.pdbx_seq_one_letter_code
_entity_poly.pdbx_strand_id
1 'polypeptide(L)'
;MNLIKNSNIAIAFLLEIFAIFILGYWGFTLQSNKIIRITVGLLAPILMIVIWSIWCAPSSSHRLDGLRLVALKCLIFGIVAYCLLSMNRTSVAIVFGAIVVINLGLSSYFGTLYSY
;
A
#
# COMPACT_ATOMS: atom_id res chain seq x y z
N MET A 1 -5.43 24.74 -6.50
CA MET A 1 -6.09 23.53 -5.95
C MET A 1 -5.60 22.22 -6.57
N ASN A 2 -5.19 22.19 -7.85
CA ASN A 2 -4.73 20.95 -8.50
C ASN A 2 -3.33 20.46 -8.07
N LEU A 3 -2.40 21.35 -7.71
CA LEU A 3 -1.04 20.97 -7.29
C LEU A 3 -1.02 20.03 -6.07
N ILE A 4 -1.71 20.40 -5.00
CA ILE A 4 -1.81 19.60 -3.76
C ILE A 4 -2.46 18.24 -4.05
N LYS A 5 -3.49 18.24 -4.90
CA LYS A 5 -4.23 17.04 -5.32
C LYS A 5 -3.32 16.06 -6.08
N ASN A 6 -2.59 16.55 -7.07
CA ASN A 6 -1.67 15.75 -7.88
C ASN A 6 -0.47 15.25 -7.05
N SER A 7 0.06 16.07 -6.15
CA SER A 7 1.10 15.64 -5.21
C SER A 7 0.61 14.52 -4.30
N ASN A 8 -0.63 14.60 -3.80
CA ASN A 8 -1.18 13.55 -2.95
C ASN A 8 -1.34 12.22 -3.71
N ILE A 9 -1.75 12.26 -4.98
CA ILE A 9 -1.82 11.07 -5.84
C ILE A 9 -0.42 10.48 -6.08
N ALA A 10 0.58 11.33 -6.37
CA ALA A 10 1.96 10.88 -6.56
C ALA A 10 2.54 10.24 -5.28
N ILE A 11 2.27 10.82 -4.11
CA ILE A 11 2.66 10.26 -2.81
C ILE A 11 1.97 8.91 -2.58
N ALA A 12 0.67 8.81 -2.88
CA ALA A 12 -0.07 7.55 -2.76
C ALA A 12 0.56 6.45 -3.63
N PHE A 13 0.92 6.79 -4.87
CA PHE A 13 1.58 5.87 -5.79
C PHE A 13 2.97 5.45 -5.31
N LEU A 14 3.76 6.39 -4.77
CA LEU A 14 5.06 6.07 -4.16
C LEU A 14 4.90 5.11 -2.98
N LEU A 15 3.91 5.32 -2.10
CA LEU A 15 3.63 4.41 -0.98
C LEU A 15 3.26 3.01 -1.46
N GLU A 16 2.51 2.91 -2.55
CA GLU A 16 2.11 1.63 -3.15
C GLU A 16 3.33 0.88 -3.70
N ILE A 17 4.25 1.58 -4.39
CA ILE A 17 5.53 1.00 -4.82
C ILE A 17 6.36 0.53 -3.62
N PHE A 18 6.51 1.39 -2.61
CA PHE A 18 7.25 1.05 -1.38
C PHE A 18 6.69 -0.19 -0.69
N ALA A 19 5.36 -0.30 -0.62
CA ALA A 19 4.70 -1.47 -0.04
C ALA A 19 5.02 -2.77 -0.79
N ILE A 20 5.06 -2.75 -2.13
CA ILE A 20 5.45 -3.92 -2.94
C ILE A 20 6.90 -4.34 -2.61
N PHE A 21 7.83 -3.38 -2.53
CA PHE A 21 9.23 -3.66 -2.16
C PHE A 21 9.32 -4.26 -0.76
N ILE A 22 8.59 -3.72 0.20
CA ILE A 22 8.59 -4.18 1.60
C ILE A 22 8.02 -5.59 1.71
N LEU A 23 6.93 -5.90 1.00
CA LEU A 23 6.36 -7.26 0.97
C LEU A 23 7.31 -8.27 0.34
N GLY A 24 7.95 -7.92 -0.78
CA GLY A 24 8.96 -8.77 -1.40
C GLY A 24 10.12 -9.04 -0.44
N TYR A 25 10.69 -7.97 0.13
CA TYR A 25 11.77 -8.08 1.11
C TYR A 25 11.37 -8.88 2.35
N TRP A 26 10.14 -8.68 2.85
CA TRP A 26 9.59 -9.43 3.98
C TRP A 26 9.56 -10.93 3.71
N GLY A 27 9.06 -11.33 2.54
CA GLY A 27 9.06 -12.71 2.10
C GLY A 27 10.45 -13.33 2.12
N PHE A 28 11.46 -12.55 1.74
CA PHE A 28 12.87 -12.93 1.86
C PHE A 28 13.47 -12.74 3.26
N THR A 29 12.75 -12.35 4.30
CA THR A 29 13.30 -12.29 5.67
C THR A 29 12.74 -13.38 6.58
N LEU A 30 11.73 -14.14 6.13
CA LEU A 30 11.19 -15.25 6.90
C LEU A 30 12.26 -16.32 7.18
N GLN A 31 12.41 -16.68 8.45
CA GLN A 31 13.24 -17.79 8.92
C GLN A 31 12.51 -19.12 8.67
N SER A 32 12.34 -19.48 7.41
CA SER A 32 11.68 -20.72 6.98
C SER A 32 12.48 -21.39 5.87
N ASN A 33 11.98 -22.52 5.36
CA ASN A 33 12.60 -23.26 4.26
C ASN A 33 12.83 -22.35 3.05
N LYS A 34 13.95 -22.52 2.35
CA LYS A 34 14.34 -21.71 1.18
C LYS A 34 13.20 -21.58 0.14
N ILE A 35 12.46 -22.66 -0.07
CA ILE A 35 11.31 -22.71 -0.98
C ILE A 35 10.21 -21.76 -0.50
N ILE A 36 9.82 -21.83 0.78
CA ILE A 36 8.76 -20.98 1.36
C ILE A 36 9.16 -19.51 1.27
N ARG A 37 10.42 -19.20 1.58
CA ARG A 37 10.98 -17.84 1.52
C ARG A 37 10.88 -17.22 0.12
N ILE A 38 11.26 -17.98 -0.91
CA ILE A 38 11.14 -17.54 -2.32
C ILE A 38 9.66 -17.42 -2.72
N THR A 39 8.85 -18.43 -2.41
CA THR A 39 7.44 -18.46 -2.75
C THR A 39 6.68 -17.28 -2.13
N VAL A 40 6.87 -16.98 -0.85
CA VAL A 40 6.23 -15.84 -0.18
C VAL A 40 6.80 -14.51 -0.71
N GLY A 41 8.11 -14.42 -0.93
CA GLY A 41 8.77 -13.22 -1.48
C GLY A 41 8.30 -12.84 -2.88
N LEU A 42 7.81 -13.79 -3.67
CA LEU A 42 7.20 -13.54 -4.98
C LEU A 42 5.69 -13.42 -4.91
N LEU A 43 5.01 -14.33 -4.20
CA LEU A 43 3.55 -14.33 -4.14
C LEU A 43 2.99 -13.10 -3.44
N ALA A 44 3.61 -12.62 -2.36
CA ALA A 44 3.11 -11.45 -1.63
C ALA A 44 3.08 -10.17 -2.51
N PRO A 45 4.17 -9.77 -3.19
CA PRO A 45 4.12 -8.62 -4.09
C PRO A 45 3.22 -8.87 -5.31
N ILE A 46 3.18 -10.08 -5.87
CA ILE A 46 2.29 -10.40 -7.00
C ILE A 46 0.82 -10.23 -6.59
N LEU A 47 0.41 -10.79 -5.45
CA LEU A 47 -0.96 -10.66 -4.95
C LEU A 47 -1.30 -9.19 -4.71
N MET A 48 -0.39 -8.42 -4.11
CA MET A 48 -0.59 -6.99 -3.92
C MET A 48 -0.79 -6.27 -5.26
N ILE A 49 0.03 -6.54 -6.28
CA ILE A 49 -0.11 -5.94 -7.62
C ILE A 49 -1.45 -6.31 -8.25
N VAL A 50 -1.90 -7.57 -8.13
CA VAL A 50 -3.19 -8.01 -8.70
C VAL A 50 -4.36 -7.32 -8.00
N ILE A 51 -4.40 -7.35 -6.67
CA ILE A 51 -5.42 -6.67 -5.85
C ILE A 51 -5.44 -5.18 -6.19
N TRP A 52 -4.27 -4.57 -6.28
CA TRP A 52 -4.12 -3.15 -6.63
C TRP A 52 -4.59 -2.87 -8.06
N SER A 53 -4.19 -3.68 -9.04
CA SER A 53 -4.55 -3.50 -10.45
C SER A 53 -6.05 -3.65 -10.69
N ILE A 54 -6.73 -4.50 -9.92
CA ILE A 54 -8.17 -4.72 -10.06
C ILE A 54 -8.97 -3.65 -9.33
N TRP A 55 -8.58 -3.24 -8.11
CA TRP A 55 -9.44 -2.41 -7.26
C TRP A 55 -8.92 -1.00 -6.98
N CYS A 56 -7.62 -0.74 -7.09
CA CYS A 56 -7.02 0.57 -6.83
C CYS A 56 -6.59 1.32 -8.09
N ALA A 57 -6.19 0.61 -9.15
CA ALA A 57 -5.59 1.24 -10.33
C ALA A 57 -6.57 2.20 -11.02
N PRO A 58 -6.09 3.39 -11.45
CA PRO A 58 -6.94 4.41 -12.07
C PRO A 58 -7.57 3.95 -13.39
N SER A 59 -6.96 3.00 -14.09
CA SER A 59 -7.48 2.42 -15.35
C SER A 59 -8.32 1.16 -15.16
N SER A 60 -8.63 0.75 -13.92
CA SER A 60 -9.42 -0.47 -13.70
C SER A 60 -10.91 -0.25 -13.90
N SER A 61 -11.57 -1.19 -14.59
CA SER A 61 -13.02 -1.24 -14.75
C SER A 61 -13.78 -1.57 -13.45
N HIS A 62 -13.09 -2.13 -12.44
CA HIS A 62 -13.66 -2.51 -11.14
C HIS A 62 -13.10 -1.67 -9.98
N ARG A 63 -12.62 -0.46 -10.30
CA ARG A 63 -12.03 0.45 -9.32
C ARG A 63 -13.01 0.71 -8.17
N LEU A 64 -12.51 0.58 -6.95
CA LEU A 64 -13.24 0.96 -5.76
C LEU A 64 -13.15 2.47 -5.58
N ASP A 65 -14.27 3.09 -5.23
CA ASP A 65 -14.35 4.52 -4.93
C ASP A 65 -14.77 4.76 -3.48
N GLY A 66 -14.50 5.96 -2.99
CA GLY A 66 -14.96 6.40 -1.68
C GLY A 66 -14.28 5.67 -0.51
N LEU A 67 -15.10 5.35 0.48
CA LEU A 67 -14.69 4.62 1.69
C LEU A 67 -14.12 3.23 1.39
N ARG A 68 -14.60 2.56 0.34
CA ARG A 68 -14.19 1.17 0.03
C ARG A 68 -12.73 1.10 -0.40
N LEU A 69 -12.29 2.07 -1.21
CA LEU A 69 -10.89 2.21 -1.59
C LEU A 69 -9.99 2.46 -0.37
N VAL A 70 -10.45 3.35 0.51
CA VAL A 70 -9.74 3.69 1.76
C VAL A 70 -9.61 2.47 2.66
N ALA A 71 -10.68 1.70 2.83
CA ALA A 71 -10.67 0.47 3.62
C ALA A 71 -9.68 -0.56 3.05
N LEU A 72 -9.68 -0.77 1.72
CA LEU A 72 -8.74 -1.68 1.06
C LEU A 72 -7.29 -1.21 1.25
N LYS A 73 -7.02 0.09 1.06
CA LYS A 73 -5.68 0.66 1.27
C LYS A 73 -5.23 0.50 2.72
N CYS A 74 -6.10 0.78 3.70
CA CYS A 74 -5.81 0.53 5.11
C CYS A 74 -5.48 -0.94 5.40
N LEU A 75 -6.21 -1.88 4.79
CA LEU A 75 -5.91 -3.31 4.95
C LEU A 75 -4.53 -3.66 4.36
N ILE A 76 -4.24 -3.25 3.12
CA ILE A 76 -2.95 -3.51 2.46
C ILE A 76 -1.80 -2.88 3.25
N PHE A 77 -1.91 -1.59 3.58
CA PHE A 77 -0.87 -0.88 4.33
C PHE A 77 -0.73 -1.39 5.77
N GLY A 78 -1.81 -1.87 6.39
CA GLY A 78 -1.78 -2.55 7.68
C GLY A 78 -0.98 -3.86 7.63
N ILE A 79 -1.17 -4.66 6.58
CA ILE A 79 -0.37 -5.88 6.35
C ILE A 79 1.11 -5.53 6.16
N VAL A 80 1.41 -4.49 5.38
CA VAL A 80 2.78 -4.01 5.15
C VAL A 80 3.42 -3.52 6.46
N ALA A 81 2.68 -2.76 7.27
CA ALA A 81 3.13 -2.31 8.59
C ALA A 81 3.42 -3.50 9.53
N TYR A 82 2.54 -4.51 9.55
CA TYR A 82 2.76 -5.74 10.29
C TYR A 82 4.03 -6.48 9.82
N CYS A 83 4.26 -6.55 8.51
CA CYS A 83 5.48 -7.11 7.93
C CYS A 83 6.74 -6.35 8.41
N LEU A 84 6.71 -5.02 8.41
CA LEU A 84 7.83 -4.19 8.92
C LEU A 84 8.09 -4.41 10.42
N LEU A 85 7.04 -4.52 11.22
CA LEU A 85 7.16 -4.81 12.66
C LEU A 85 7.81 -6.17 12.89
N SER A 86 7.43 -7.19 12.11
CA SER A 86 8.04 -8.52 12.22
C SER A 86 9.54 -8.54 11.85
N MET A 87 10.01 -7.58 11.05
CA MET A 87 11.44 -7.39 10.76
C MET A 87 12.19 -6.57 11.83
N ASN A 88 11.55 -6.21 12.95
CA ASN A 88 12.08 -5.24 13.93
C ASN A 88 12.44 -3.87 13.31
N ARG A 89 11.78 -3.48 12.22
CA ARG A 89 11.97 -2.17 11.54
C ARG A 89 10.89 -1.18 11.95
N THR A 90 10.68 -1.01 13.25
CA THR A 90 9.60 -0.20 13.83
C THR A 90 9.64 1.26 13.36
N SER A 91 10.82 1.88 13.26
CA SER A 91 10.95 3.26 12.78
C SER A 91 10.40 3.44 11.37
N VAL A 92 10.67 2.49 10.46
CA VAL A 92 10.18 2.54 9.07
C VAL A 92 8.67 2.29 9.04
N ALA A 93 8.15 1.38 9.88
CA ALA A 93 6.72 1.16 10.02
C ALA A 93 5.97 2.43 10.45
N ILE A 94 6.52 3.17 11.43
CA ILE A 94 5.93 4.41 11.93
C ILE A 94 5.94 5.49 10.85
N VAL A 95 7.08 5.69 10.17
CA VAL A 95 7.18 6.68 9.08
C VAL A 95 6.21 6.35 7.97
N PHE A 96 6.16 5.08 7.54
CA PHE A 96 5.24 4.62 6.50
C PHE A 96 3.77 4.86 6.91
N GLY A 97 3.39 4.45 8.12
CA GLY A 97 2.05 4.64 8.66
C GLY A 97 1.67 6.12 8.76
N ALA A 98 2.58 6.99 9.22
CA ALA A 98 2.34 8.43 9.31
C ALA A 98 2.06 9.04 7.93
N ILE A 99 2.84 8.68 6.91
CA ILE A 99 2.62 9.18 5.54
C ILE A 99 1.28 8.68 4.98
N VAL A 100 0.91 7.42 5.24
CA VAL A 100 -0.39 6.86 4.84
C VAL A 100 -1.54 7.64 5.48
N VAL A 101 -1.47 7.93 6.79
CA VAL A 101 -2.50 8.67 7.51
C VAL A 101 -2.64 10.10 6.95
N ILE A 102 -1.51 10.78 6.69
CA ILE A 102 -1.52 12.11 6.08
C ILE A 102 -2.17 12.07 4.69
N ASN A 103 -1.82 11.08 3.86
CA ASN A 103 -2.37 10.92 2.52
C ASN A 103 -3.88 10.64 2.51
N LEU A 104 -4.35 9.81 3.44
CA LEU A 104 -5.77 9.52 3.66
C LEU A 104 -6.53 10.76 4.16
N GLY A 105 -5.93 11.50 5.10
CA GLY A 105 -6.49 12.73 5.64
C GLY A 105 -6.67 13.79 4.56
N LEU A 106 -5.64 14.01 3.73
CA LEU A 106 -5.72 14.91 2.58
C LEU A 106 -6.77 14.43 1.56
N SER A 107 -6.81 13.13 1.25
CA SER A 107 -7.80 12.59 0.31
C SER A 107 -9.25 12.79 0.80
N SER A 108 -9.47 12.64 2.11
CA SER A 108 -10.76 12.87 2.74
C SER A 108 -11.14 14.36 2.72
N TYR A 109 -10.18 15.24 3.03
CA TYR A 109 -10.39 16.69 3.07
C TYR A 109 -10.73 17.28 1.70
N PHE A 110 -10.07 16.83 0.64
CA PHE A 110 -10.30 17.34 -0.72
C PHE A 110 -11.49 16.70 -1.45
N GLY A 111 -12.23 15.78 -0.82
CA GLY A 111 -13.37 15.10 -1.46
C GLY A 111 -12.99 14.25 -2.68
N THR A 112 -11.70 13.98 -2.89
CA THR A 112 -11.18 13.26 -4.07
C THR A 112 -11.58 11.80 -4.12
N LEU A 113 -12.16 11.32 -3.02
CA LEU A 113 -12.70 9.99 -2.87
C LEU A 113 -14.05 9.80 -3.61
N TYR A 114 -14.74 10.88 -4.00
CA TYR A 114 -16.07 10.84 -4.64
C TYR A 114 -16.08 11.29 -6.11
N SER A 115 -14.99 11.85 -6.63
CA SER A 115 -15.01 12.46 -7.97
C SER A 115 -13.65 12.40 -8.64
N TYR A 116 -13.45 11.31 -9.38
CA TYR A 116 -12.65 11.23 -10.59
C TYR A 116 -13.26 10.19 -11.52
#